data_AF-A0A947HKJ4-F1
#
_entry.id   AF-A0A947HKJ4-F1
#
_cell.length_a   1.000
_cell.length_b   1.000
_cell.length_c   1.000
_cell.angle_alpha   90.00
_cell.angle_beta   90.00
_cell.angle_gamma   90.00
#
_symmetry.space_group_name_H-M   'P 1'
#
loop_
_entity.id
_entity.type
_entity.pdbx_description
1 polymer ?
#
loop_
_entity_poly.entity_id
_entity_poly.type
_entity_poly.pdbx_seq_one_letter_code
_entity_poly.pdbx_strand_id
1 'polypeptide(L)'
;KKTIIHYNFFDDVPEKGRDAIFGLDLPLMKLVQVFKAAAYRYGPEKRVILLHGPVGSSKSTIARLVKKGLERYTRTAQGALYTFDWVMNNENGTVEHMPSPMNEDPLKLIPLAWRKKAMEELNPERSKYPIDVRGDLNPHCRYWFDFFMKKYDGDWAAVVKHHVRVRRLVFSEQDRIGVGTFQPKDEKNQDSTELTGDINYRKIAIYGSDSDPRAFNFDGEFCVANRGIIEFVEILKLDVAFLYDLLGATQEHRIKPKKFAQTDIDEVILGHTNEAEYKKLLGNEFMEALRDRTIKIDIPYITKLTEETRIYQKDFGLERVQGIHVAPHTLEVAAMWAILTRLDDPKKHKLTRLQKLKLYDGKTLAGYTQDNIKELRKEAPREGMQGISPRYIQDKISNALVSEKGGATHINPFIVMNELDSGLRSHSLITNEDERDEYRNLLSVVRDEYADIVKNEVQRAISADEDAVSRLCANYIDNIKAYTQREKVRNPYTGRDEAADERLMRSIEEKIDIPENRKDDFRREIMNYIGALAIEGKIFDFRTNERLHKALELKLFEDQKDTIKLTSIVSSVVDRETQEKIDVVKGRLIKNYGYNEESATDVLNFVASIFARGDAKG
;
A
#
# COMPACT_ATOMS: atom_id res chain seq x y z
N LYS A 1 20.95 -9.92 6.47
CA LYS A 1 19.48 -9.71 6.54
C LYS A 1 19.20 -8.23 6.31
N LYS A 2 18.30 -7.84 5.39
CA LYS A 2 17.92 -6.43 5.22
C LYS A 2 16.70 -6.17 6.11
N THR A 3 16.84 -5.30 7.11
CA THR A 3 15.72 -4.87 7.94
C THR A 3 14.76 -4.03 7.11
N ILE A 4 13.48 -4.42 7.08
CA ILE A 4 12.41 -3.64 6.43
C ILE A 4 11.78 -2.77 7.51
N ILE A 5 11.72 -1.47 7.26
CA ILE A 5 11.16 -0.48 8.18
C ILE A 5 9.80 -0.07 7.64
N HIS A 6 8.77 -0.33 8.42
CA HIS A 6 7.45 0.23 8.19
C HIS A 6 7.39 1.63 8.82
N TYR A 7 6.90 2.62 8.08
CA TYR A 7 6.82 4.00 8.54
C TYR A 7 5.36 4.38 8.79
N ASN A 8 4.98 4.48 10.06
CA ASN A 8 3.62 4.83 10.48
C ASN A 8 3.12 6.19 9.93
N PHE A 9 4.04 7.02 9.43
CA PHE A 9 3.70 8.25 8.71
C PHE A 9 2.76 7.99 7.52
N PHE A 10 2.95 6.87 6.80
CA PHE A 10 2.15 6.54 5.62
C PHE A 10 0.87 5.76 5.93
N ASP A 11 0.60 5.46 7.21
CA ASP A 11 -0.67 4.85 7.65
C ASP A 11 -1.80 5.88 7.77
N ASP A 12 -1.48 7.17 7.66
CA ASP A 12 -2.46 8.27 7.74
C ASP A 12 -3.34 8.21 9.00
N VAL A 13 -2.72 7.83 10.14
CA VAL A 13 -3.38 7.75 11.46
C VAL A 13 -4.22 8.99 11.80
N PRO A 14 -3.78 10.23 11.53
CA PRO A 14 -4.56 11.43 11.86
C PRO A 14 -5.91 11.52 11.15
N GLU A 15 -6.02 10.99 9.93
CA GLU A 15 -7.26 10.94 9.16
C GLU A 15 -7.87 9.52 9.13
N LYS A 16 -7.58 8.71 10.16
CA LYS A 16 -8.10 7.35 10.33
C LYS A 16 -7.81 6.43 9.13
N GLY A 17 -6.65 6.59 8.50
CA GLY A 17 -6.21 5.73 7.40
C GLY A 17 -6.93 5.98 6.08
N ARG A 18 -7.61 7.13 5.91
CA ARG A 18 -8.28 7.51 4.65
C ARG A 18 -7.34 7.35 3.45
N ASP A 19 -6.12 7.82 3.61
CA ASP A 19 -5.08 7.82 2.60
C ASP A 19 -3.94 6.84 2.88
N ALA A 20 -4.17 5.86 3.76
CA ALA A 20 -3.16 4.87 4.15
C ALA A 20 -2.58 4.14 2.94
N ILE A 21 -1.27 3.89 2.99
CA ILE A 21 -0.53 3.17 1.96
C ILE A 21 -0.13 1.79 2.48
N PHE A 22 -0.57 0.76 1.77
CA PHE A 22 -0.33 -0.65 2.11
C PHE A 22 0.78 -1.25 1.24
N GLY A 23 1.51 -2.24 1.76
CA GLY A 23 2.44 -3.09 0.99
C GLY A 23 3.63 -2.44 0.27
N LEU A 24 3.90 -1.14 0.45
CA LEU A 24 4.95 -0.38 -0.25
C LEU A 24 6.18 -0.02 0.62
N ASP A 25 6.46 -0.78 1.67
CA ASP A 25 7.55 -0.47 2.62
C ASP A 25 8.90 -0.26 1.94
N LEU A 26 9.26 -1.12 0.97
CA LEU A 26 10.56 -1.04 0.29
C LEU A 26 10.73 0.24 -0.55
N PRO A 27 9.79 0.62 -1.44
CA PRO A 27 9.81 1.94 -2.09
C PRO A 27 9.80 3.11 -1.11
N LEU A 28 8.96 3.08 -0.07
CA LEU A 28 8.86 4.15 0.93
C LEU A 28 10.16 4.29 1.73
N MET A 29 10.84 3.19 2.05
CA MET A 29 12.17 3.22 2.64
C MET A 29 13.20 3.91 1.75
N LYS A 30 13.18 3.66 0.43
CA LYS A 30 14.07 4.34 -0.51
C LYS A 30 13.78 5.85 -0.51
N LEU A 31 12.50 6.24 -0.56
CA LEU A 31 12.10 7.65 -0.50
C LEU A 31 12.58 8.34 0.78
N VAL A 32 12.36 7.73 1.94
CA VAL A 32 12.83 8.28 3.22
C VAL A 32 14.37 8.33 3.29
N GLN A 33 15.08 7.37 2.69
CA GLN A 33 16.54 7.42 2.59
C GLN A 33 17.02 8.59 1.73
N VAL A 34 16.33 8.88 0.63
CA VAL A 34 16.62 10.04 -0.22
C VAL A 34 16.44 11.34 0.57
N PHE A 35 15.33 11.51 1.30
CA PHE A 35 15.13 12.68 2.16
C PHE A 35 16.20 12.80 3.25
N LYS A 36 16.58 11.69 3.90
CA LYS A 36 17.65 11.70 4.91
C LYS A 36 18.98 12.14 4.31
N ALA A 37 19.34 11.60 3.14
CA ALA A 37 20.59 11.96 2.46
C ALA A 37 20.58 13.42 1.97
N ALA A 38 19.44 13.93 1.49
CA ALA A 38 19.26 15.33 1.14
C ALA A 38 19.40 16.25 2.37
N ALA A 39 18.83 15.87 3.51
CA ALA A 39 18.94 16.63 4.76
C ALA A 39 20.40 16.70 5.29
N TYR A 40 21.21 15.68 5.03
CA TYR A 40 22.67 15.71 5.29
C TYR A 40 23.49 16.33 4.15
N ARG A 41 22.85 16.68 3.03
CA ARG A 41 23.46 17.32 1.86
C ARG A 41 24.54 16.47 1.20
N TYR A 42 24.23 15.21 1.00
CA TYR A 42 25.11 14.26 0.31
C TYR A 42 24.86 14.18 -1.20
N GLY A 43 24.21 15.19 -1.79
CA GLY A 43 23.94 15.30 -3.22
C GLY A 43 22.46 15.17 -3.63
N PRO A 44 21.61 14.34 -2.99
CA PRO A 44 20.21 14.22 -3.37
C PRO A 44 19.38 15.50 -3.30
N GLU A 45 19.81 16.49 -2.51
CA GLU A 45 19.18 17.82 -2.45
C GLU A 45 19.22 18.56 -3.80
N LYS A 46 20.17 18.20 -4.68
CA LYS A 46 20.33 18.80 -6.02
C LYS A 46 19.64 18.04 -7.14
N ARG A 47 18.65 17.19 -6.81
CA ARG A 47 18.01 16.28 -7.78
C ARG A 47 16.50 16.27 -7.65
N VAL A 48 15.83 16.01 -8.77
CA VAL A 48 14.40 15.71 -8.80
C VAL A 48 14.18 14.32 -8.19
N ILE A 49 13.24 14.19 -7.26
CA ILE A 49 12.75 12.88 -6.84
C ILE A 49 11.62 12.50 -7.79
N LEU A 50 11.80 11.43 -8.57
CA LEU A 50 10.78 10.97 -9.53
C LEU A 50 10.12 9.69 -9.05
N LEU A 51 8.86 9.77 -8.66
CA LEU A 51 8.02 8.60 -8.41
C LEU A 51 7.54 8.03 -9.75
N HIS A 52 7.98 6.83 -10.09
CA HIS A 52 7.71 6.19 -11.37
C HIS A 52 6.94 4.89 -11.17
N GLY A 53 5.87 4.67 -11.93
CA GLY A 53 5.12 3.41 -11.84
C GLY A 53 3.75 3.47 -12.52
N PRO A 54 3.01 2.36 -12.56
CA PRO A 54 1.74 2.27 -13.27
C PRO A 54 0.63 3.12 -12.62
N VAL A 55 -0.44 3.42 -13.37
CA VAL A 55 -1.52 4.29 -12.89
C VAL A 55 -2.24 3.65 -11.70
N GLY A 56 -2.43 4.39 -10.59
CA GLY A 56 -3.05 3.82 -9.39
C GLY A 56 -2.09 3.13 -8.42
N SER A 57 -0.77 3.24 -8.62
CA SER A 57 0.24 2.74 -7.67
C SER A 57 0.55 3.68 -6.50
N SER A 58 -0.41 4.50 -6.04
CA SER A 58 -0.26 5.41 -4.88
C SER A 58 0.78 6.55 -4.98
N LYS A 59 1.38 6.83 -6.15
CA LYS A 59 2.36 7.92 -6.32
C LYS A 59 1.86 9.30 -5.84
N SER A 60 0.71 9.76 -6.31
CA SER A 60 0.13 11.04 -5.90
C SER A 60 -0.36 11.00 -4.44
N THR A 61 -0.75 9.83 -3.93
CA THR A 61 -1.06 9.63 -2.50
C THR A 61 0.17 9.84 -1.63
N ILE A 62 1.34 9.34 -2.04
CA ILE A 62 2.62 9.56 -1.35
C ILE A 62 2.92 11.07 -1.29
N ALA A 63 2.86 11.76 -2.43
CA ALA A 63 3.12 13.20 -2.50
C ALA A 63 2.17 13.98 -1.58
N ARG A 64 0.87 13.68 -1.66
CA ARG A 64 -0.16 14.31 -0.81
C ARG A 64 0.08 14.06 0.69
N LEU A 65 0.44 12.85 1.11
CA LEU A 65 0.77 12.57 2.51
C LEU A 65 2.00 13.35 2.98
N VAL A 66 3.02 13.48 2.14
CA VAL A 66 4.21 14.31 2.43
C VAL A 66 3.80 15.78 2.62
N LYS A 67 3.01 16.36 1.71
CA LYS A 67 2.52 17.74 1.79
C LYS A 67 1.69 17.98 3.07
N LYS A 68 0.67 17.16 3.32
CA LYS A 68 -0.16 17.21 4.55
C LYS A 68 0.69 17.07 5.82
N GLY A 69 1.63 16.13 5.82
CA GLY A 69 2.54 15.89 6.92
C GLY A 69 3.43 17.09 7.22
N LEU A 70 3.93 17.75 6.18
CA LEU A 70 4.76 18.96 6.28
C LEU A 70 3.95 20.14 6.83
N GLU A 71 2.74 20.39 6.32
CA GLU A 71 1.85 21.40 6.88
C GLU A 71 1.60 21.18 8.37
N ARG A 72 1.21 19.96 8.75
CA ARG A 72 0.98 19.62 10.16
C ARG A 72 2.24 19.81 11.00
N TYR A 73 3.39 19.36 10.50
CA TYR A 73 4.66 19.48 11.22
C TYR A 73 5.03 20.95 11.44
N THR A 74 4.84 21.81 10.44
CA THR A 74 5.09 23.26 10.56
C THR A 74 4.13 23.98 11.51
N ARG A 75 3.05 23.35 11.99
CA ARG A 75 2.20 23.89 13.06
C ARG A 75 2.70 23.52 14.47
N THR A 76 3.64 22.59 14.58
CA THR A 76 4.21 22.17 15.87
C THR A 76 5.37 23.05 16.31
N ALA A 77 5.80 22.93 17.57
CA ALA A 77 7.01 23.60 18.07
C ALA A 77 8.29 23.02 17.44
N GLN A 78 8.32 21.72 17.13
CA GLN A 78 9.49 21.06 16.54
C GLN A 78 9.68 21.42 15.05
N GLY A 79 8.60 21.62 14.31
CA GLY A 79 8.62 22.12 12.94
C GLY A 79 8.66 23.64 12.84
N ALA A 80 9.27 24.32 13.81
CA ALA A 80 9.34 25.77 13.83
C ALA A 80 10.19 26.36 12.70
N LEU A 81 9.51 27.08 11.81
CA LEU A 81 10.05 27.83 10.70
C LEU A 81 9.59 29.29 10.78
N TYR A 82 10.48 30.20 10.44
CA TYR A 82 10.25 31.65 10.52
C TYR A 82 10.58 32.32 9.20
N THR A 83 9.86 33.38 8.87
CA THR A 83 10.16 34.32 7.78
C THR A 83 10.03 35.75 8.30
N PHE A 84 10.10 36.75 7.43
CA PHE A 84 10.06 38.15 7.84
C PHE A 84 9.21 39.03 6.94
N ASP A 85 8.73 40.12 7.54
CA ASP A 85 8.09 41.24 6.86
C ASP A 85 8.98 42.48 6.97
N TRP A 86 8.97 43.30 5.92
CA TRP A 86 9.49 44.66 5.96
C TRP A 86 8.47 45.59 6.60
N VAL A 87 8.91 46.37 7.59
CA VAL A 87 8.09 47.36 8.29
C VAL A 87 8.35 48.74 7.68
N MET A 88 7.35 49.29 6.99
CA MET A 88 7.41 50.60 6.36
C MET A 88 6.65 51.60 7.24
N ASN A 89 7.36 52.64 7.69
CA ASN A 89 6.74 53.75 8.41
C ASN A 89 6.42 54.85 7.40
N ASN A 90 5.14 55.03 7.09
CA ASN A 90 4.69 56.05 6.16
C ASN A 90 4.66 57.43 6.83
N GLU A 91 4.78 58.49 6.04
CA GLU A 91 4.79 59.89 6.50
C GLU A 91 3.51 60.26 7.28
N ASN A 92 2.40 59.58 6.99
CA ASN A 92 1.11 59.77 7.66
C ASN A 92 1.01 59.03 9.02
N GLY A 93 2.11 58.43 9.50
CA GLY A 93 2.15 57.67 10.76
C GLY A 93 1.59 56.26 10.67
N THR A 94 1.17 55.79 9.49
CA THR A 94 0.73 54.40 9.29
C THR A 94 1.92 53.46 9.13
N VAL A 95 1.82 52.28 9.75
CA VAL A 95 2.82 51.21 9.63
C VAL A 95 2.29 50.18 8.66
N GLU A 96 3.00 49.98 7.55
CA GLU A 96 2.68 48.96 6.56
C GLU A 96 3.65 47.78 6.72
N HIS A 97 3.08 46.57 6.73
CA HIS A 97 3.84 45.33 6.78
C HIS A 97 3.85 44.67 5.41
N MET A 98 5.02 44.56 4.81
CA MET A 98 5.19 43.95 3.51
C MET A 98 5.95 42.63 3.64
N PRO A 99 5.29 41.47 3.43
CA PRO A 99 5.94 40.18 3.58
C PRO A 99 7.07 39.97 2.56
N SER A 100 8.09 39.20 2.93
CA SER A 100 9.02 38.63 1.95
C SER A 100 8.23 37.81 0.92
N PRO A 101 8.28 38.14 -0.38
CA PRO A 101 7.39 37.53 -1.37
C PRO A 101 7.68 36.04 -1.61
N MET A 102 8.91 35.58 -1.32
CA MET A 102 9.29 34.16 -1.37
C MET A 102 9.45 33.52 0.02
N ASN A 103 8.88 34.12 1.08
CA ASN A 103 8.98 33.63 2.46
C ASN A 103 10.43 33.25 2.91
N GLU A 104 11.41 34.09 2.56
CA GLU A 104 12.82 33.81 2.76
C GLU A 104 13.21 33.60 4.23
N ASP A 105 14.33 32.90 4.43
CA ASP A 105 14.93 32.71 5.74
C ASP A 105 15.41 34.07 6.32
N PRO A 106 14.95 34.49 7.52
CA PRO A 106 15.38 35.74 8.13
C PRO A 106 16.89 35.83 8.32
N LEU A 107 17.59 34.70 8.45
CA LEU A 107 19.04 34.69 8.59
C LEU A 107 19.76 35.13 7.31
N LYS A 108 19.08 35.17 6.15
CA LYS A 108 19.64 35.78 4.93
C LYS A 108 19.88 37.28 5.09
N LEU A 109 19.22 37.95 6.03
CA LEU A 109 19.46 39.37 6.35
C LEU A 109 20.84 39.59 6.98
N ILE A 110 21.49 38.55 7.51
CA ILE A 110 22.88 38.63 7.99
C ILE A 110 23.79 38.83 6.76
N PRO A 111 24.63 39.89 6.72
CA PRO A 111 25.56 40.12 5.62
C PRO A 111 26.45 38.91 5.34
N LEU A 112 26.71 38.63 4.06
CA LEU A 112 27.42 37.44 3.61
C LEU A 112 28.77 37.23 4.32
N ALA A 113 29.51 38.32 4.55
CA ALA A 113 30.80 38.31 5.25
C ALA A 113 30.72 37.83 6.71
N TRP A 114 29.54 37.91 7.34
CA TRP A 114 29.34 37.54 8.76
C TRP A 114 28.69 36.18 8.92
N ARG A 115 28.01 35.67 7.88
CA ARG A 115 27.21 34.44 7.98
C ARG A 115 28.01 33.25 8.47
N LYS A 116 29.24 33.04 7.98
CA LYS A 116 30.06 31.91 8.41
C LYS A 116 30.24 31.90 9.94
N LYS A 117 30.70 33.02 10.49
CA LYS A 117 30.90 33.19 11.94
C LYS A 117 29.57 33.06 12.71
N ALA A 118 28.50 33.69 12.20
CA ALA A 118 27.19 33.60 12.83
C ALA A 118 26.66 32.15 12.88
N MET A 119 26.84 31.36 11.81
CA MET A 119 26.42 29.96 11.80
C MET A 119 27.28 29.09 12.71
N GLU A 120 28.57 29.38 12.84
CA GLU A 120 29.46 28.70 13.81
C GLU A 120 29.01 28.96 15.26
N GLU A 121 28.56 30.17 15.59
CA GLU A 121 28.05 30.53 16.92
C GLU A 121 26.63 30.00 17.19
N LEU A 122 25.76 29.96 16.18
CA LEU A 122 24.36 29.51 16.32
C LEU A 122 24.21 27.98 16.31
N ASN A 123 25.13 27.25 15.67
CA ASN A 123 25.07 25.80 15.64
C ASN A 123 25.70 25.19 16.90
N PRO A 124 24.98 24.32 17.63
CA PRO A 124 25.60 23.55 18.69
C PRO A 124 26.63 22.56 18.10
N GLU A 125 27.70 22.26 18.84
CA GLU A 125 28.82 21.41 18.40
C GLU A 125 28.41 20.03 17.85
N ARG A 126 27.19 19.56 18.14
CA ARG A 126 26.64 18.27 17.69
C ARG A 126 25.20 18.36 17.19
N SER A 127 24.86 19.38 16.39
CA SER A 127 23.56 19.35 15.70
C SER A 127 23.50 18.22 14.67
N LYS A 128 22.43 17.42 14.70
CA LYS A 128 22.16 16.41 13.67
C LYS A 128 21.89 17.04 12.30
N TYR A 129 21.32 18.24 12.29
CA TYR A 129 21.03 19.03 11.10
C TYR A 129 21.50 20.46 11.37
N PRO A 130 22.74 20.83 10.98
CA PRO A 130 23.25 22.17 11.22
C PRO A 130 22.46 23.20 10.41
N ILE A 131 22.19 24.34 11.02
CA ILE A 131 21.66 25.54 10.38
C ILE A 131 22.71 26.05 9.42
N ASP A 132 22.36 26.18 8.15
CA ASP A 132 23.23 26.80 7.15
C ASP A 132 22.37 27.60 6.18
N VAL A 133 22.79 28.85 5.97
CA VAL A 133 22.03 29.86 5.26
C VAL A 133 22.71 30.14 3.93
N ARG A 134 22.07 29.67 2.86
CA ARG A 134 22.58 29.75 1.48
C ARG A 134 21.88 30.82 0.68
N GLY A 135 22.54 31.24 -0.40
CA GLY A 135 21.97 32.17 -1.38
C GLY A 135 21.83 33.61 -0.86
N ASP A 136 21.42 34.49 -1.75
CA ASP A 136 21.16 35.89 -1.45
C ASP A 136 19.67 36.14 -1.21
N LEU A 137 19.35 37.36 -0.77
CA LEU A 137 17.97 37.85 -0.74
C LEU A 137 17.42 37.91 -2.17
N ASN A 138 16.15 37.58 -2.33
CA ASN A 138 15.44 37.76 -3.59
C ASN A 138 15.49 39.24 -4.05
N PRO A 139 15.34 39.53 -5.35
CA PRO A 139 15.50 40.89 -5.87
C PRO A 139 14.64 41.95 -5.15
N HIS A 140 13.42 41.59 -4.74
CA HIS A 140 12.53 42.50 -4.02
C HIS A 140 13.02 42.78 -2.59
N CYS A 141 13.38 41.75 -1.84
CA CYS A 141 13.92 41.92 -0.49
C CYS A 141 15.28 42.61 -0.50
N ARG A 142 16.13 42.32 -1.49
CA ARG A 142 17.43 42.97 -1.67
C ARG A 142 17.28 44.47 -1.91
N TYR A 143 16.32 44.90 -2.73
CA TYR A 143 16.03 46.31 -2.95
C TYR A 143 15.78 47.05 -1.63
N TRP A 144 14.89 46.52 -0.78
CA TRP A 144 14.54 47.14 0.49
C TRP A 144 15.69 47.12 1.49
N PHE A 145 16.42 46.01 1.55
CA PHE A 145 17.63 45.92 2.37
C PHE A 145 18.64 47.01 1.98
N ASP A 146 18.96 47.13 0.69
CA ASP A 146 19.91 48.14 0.19
C ASP A 146 19.41 49.57 0.40
N PHE A 147 18.10 49.82 0.23
CA PHE A 147 17.47 51.10 0.50
C PHE A 147 17.63 51.52 1.96
N PHE A 148 17.32 50.62 2.90
CA PHE A 148 17.43 50.92 4.33
C PHE A 148 18.87 50.98 4.80
N MET A 149 19.76 50.12 4.30
CA MET A 149 21.18 50.21 4.61
C MET A 149 21.74 51.59 4.22
N LYS A 150 21.33 52.16 3.08
CA LYS A 150 21.68 53.54 2.72
C LYS A 150 21.07 54.58 3.66
N LYS A 151 19.81 54.40 4.06
CA LYS A 151 19.11 55.32 4.98
C LYS A 151 19.77 55.41 6.35
N TYR A 152 20.38 54.34 6.83
CA TYR A 152 21.06 54.28 8.13
C TYR A 152 22.58 54.24 8.00
N ASP A 153 23.15 54.78 6.92
CA ASP A 153 24.61 54.88 6.71
C ASP A 153 25.38 53.55 6.92
N GLY A 154 24.75 52.43 6.58
CA GLY A 154 25.30 51.09 6.72
C GLY A 154 25.05 50.40 8.08
N ASP A 155 24.29 50.99 8.99
CA ASP A 155 23.94 50.37 10.28
C ASP A 155 22.90 49.24 10.11
N TRP A 156 23.39 48.01 9.99
CA TRP A 156 22.59 46.80 9.92
C TRP A 156 21.67 46.61 11.14
N ALA A 157 22.13 46.95 12.35
CA ALA A 157 21.35 46.74 13.57
C ALA A 157 20.14 47.67 13.59
N ALA A 158 20.29 48.92 13.12
CA ALA A 158 19.18 49.84 12.93
C ALA A 158 18.17 49.31 11.90
N VAL A 159 18.64 48.78 10.75
CA VAL A 159 17.75 48.18 9.73
C VAL A 159 16.93 47.03 10.32
N VAL A 160 17.58 46.07 10.98
CA VAL A 160 16.87 44.92 11.55
C VAL A 160 15.91 45.34 12.67
N LYS A 161 16.33 46.26 13.55
CA LYS A 161 15.50 46.72 14.67
C LYS A 161 14.25 47.50 14.22
N HIS A 162 14.39 48.35 13.21
CA HIS A 162 13.33 49.28 12.82
C HIS A 162 12.47 48.81 11.64
N HIS A 163 13.01 47.94 10.77
CA HIS A 163 12.38 47.57 9.51
C HIS A 163 12.15 46.08 9.31
N VAL A 164 12.56 45.21 10.24
CA VAL A 164 12.37 43.76 10.09
C VAL A 164 11.49 43.24 11.21
N ARG A 165 10.39 42.59 10.84
CA ARG A 165 9.55 41.81 11.76
C ARG A 165 9.64 40.35 11.41
N VAL A 166 10.27 39.56 12.28
CA VAL A 166 10.27 38.09 12.15
C VAL A 166 8.91 37.53 12.57
N ARG A 167 8.36 36.64 11.76
CA ARG A 167 7.08 35.97 12.01
C ARG A 167 7.17 34.46 11.77
N ARG A 168 6.24 33.73 12.37
CA ARG A 168 6.09 32.29 12.15
C ARG A 168 5.65 32.04 10.70
N LEU A 169 6.28 31.06 10.05
CA LEU A 169 5.87 30.53 8.75
C LEU A 169 5.21 29.16 8.96
N VAL A 170 3.96 29.04 8.54
CA VAL A 170 3.19 27.79 8.55
C VAL A 170 2.84 27.46 7.12
N PHE A 171 3.07 26.22 6.70
CA PHE A 171 2.76 25.83 5.34
C PHE A 171 1.27 25.58 5.14
N SER A 172 0.83 25.82 3.91
CA SER A 172 -0.55 25.65 3.47
C SER A 172 -0.55 25.45 1.96
N GLU A 173 -0.91 24.25 1.50
CA GLU A 173 -1.15 23.99 0.08
C GLU A 173 -2.32 24.82 -0.44
N GLN A 174 -3.38 24.96 0.37
CA GLN A 174 -4.57 25.73 0.01
C GLN A 174 -4.28 27.21 -0.18
N ASP A 175 -3.43 27.79 0.68
CA ASP A 175 -3.06 29.21 0.60
C ASP A 175 -1.79 29.44 -0.24
N ARG A 176 -1.23 28.39 -0.86
CA ARG A 176 0.01 28.45 -1.65
C ARG A 176 1.18 29.03 -0.84
N ILE A 177 1.50 28.41 0.30
CA ILE A 177 2.59 28.82 1.20
C ILE A 177 3.50 27.61 1.48
N GLY A 178 4.72 27.63 0.93
CA GLY A 178 5.73 26.59 1.11
C GLY A 178 5.36 25.24 0.45
N VAL A 179 4.24 25.20 -0.28
CA VAL A 179 3.78 24.01 -0.99
C VAL A 179 3.26 24.45 -2.35
N GLY A 180 3.96 24.05 -3.42
CA GLY A 180 3.59 24.30 -4.80
C GLY A 180 3.12 23.01 -5.48
N THR A 181 2.23 23.14 -6.45
CA THR A 181 1.77 22.01 -7.26
C THR A 181 1.62 22.46 -8.71
N PHE A 182 2.44 21.88 -9.59
CA PHE A 182 2.40 22.13 -11.01
C PHE A 182 1.79 20.95 -11.76
N GLN A 183 0.79 21.24 -12.60
CA GLN A 183 0.16 20.26 -13.47
C GLN A 183 0.24 20.71 -14.94
N PRO A 184 0.74 19.86 -15.85
CA PRO A 184 0.77 20.17 -17.28
C PRO A 184 -0.65 20.35 -17.81
N LYS A 185 -0.86 21.46 -18.52
CA LYS A 185 -2.03 21.77 -19.34
C LYS A 185 -1.62 21.65 -20.82
N ASP A 186 -2.54 21.94 -21.73
CA ASP A 186 -2.26 21.95 -23.18
C ASP A 186 -1.01 22.80 -23.49
N GLU A 187 -0.01 22.20 -24.16
CA GLU A 187 1.32 22.75 -24.44
C GLU A 187 1.24 24.15 -25.06
N LYS A 188 0.22 24.42 -25.87
CA LYS A 188 0.03 25.71 -26.55
C LYS A 188 -0.31 26.88 -25.62
N ASN A 189 -0.77 26.59 -24.41
CA ASN A 189 -1.28 27.58 -23.45
C ASN A 189 -0.45 27.66 -22.17
N GLN A 190 0.73 27.03 -22.12
CA GLN A 190 1.59 27.07 -20.93
C GLN A 190 2.73 28.09 -21.10
N ASP A 191 2.98 28.87 -20.06
CA ASP A 191 4.09 29.82 -19.98
C ASP A 191 5.00 29.51 -18.78
N SER A 192 6.31 29.60 -18.99
CA SER A 192 7.38 29.57 -17.97
C SER A 192 7.13 30.48 -16.76
N THR A 193 6.32 31.53 -16.93
CA THR A 193 5.89 32.42 -15.85
C THR A 193 5.07 31.71 -14.76
N GLU A 194 4.37 30.62 -15.09
CA GLU A 194 3.67 29.79 -14.09
C GLU A 194 4.64 29.16 -13.07
N LEU A 195 5.91 28.94 -13.44
CA LEU A 195 6.93 28.44 -12.53
C LEU A 195 7.72 29.55 -11.83
N THR A 196 8.04 30.63 -12.56
CA THR A 196 9.02 31.63 -12.11
C THR A 196 8.44 32.98 -11.68
N GLY A 197 7.16 33.23 -11.97
CA GLY A 197 6.46 34.49 -11.72
C GLY A 197 6.41 35.42 -12.94
N ASP A 198 5.71 36.54 -12.81
CA ASP A 198 5.45 37.47 -13.90
C ASP A 198 5.62 38.96 -13.53
N ILE A 199 5.59 39.83 -14.55
CA ILE A 199 5.68 41.28 -14.36
C ILE A 199 4.28 41.85 -14.15
N ASN A 200 4.11 42.59 -13.05
CA ASN A 200 2.88 43.30 -12.75
C ASN A 200 2.84 44.66 -13.47
N TYR A 201 2.20 44.70 -14.64
CA TYR A 201 2.09 45.92 -15.45
C TYR A 201 1.47 47.12 -14.73
N ARG A 202 0.58 46.89 -13.75
CA ARG A 202 -0.01 47.97 -12.94
C ARG A 202 1.03 48.61 -12.03
N LYS A 203 1.93 47.82 -11.45
CA LYS A 203 3.01 48.30 -10.59
C LYS A 203 4.10 49.02 -11.38
N ILE A 204 4.24 48.76 -12.69
CA ILE A 204 5.15 49.54 -13.55
C ILE A 204 4.74 51.01 -13.57
N ALA A 205 3.45 51.33 -13.63
CA ALA A 205 2.99 52.72 -13.61
C ALA A 205 3.33 53.44 -12.29
N ILE A 206 3.53 52.69 -11.20
CA ILE A 206 3.88 53.21 -9.87
C ILE A 206 5.40 53.36 -9.73
N TYR A 207 6.17 52.34 -10.14
CA TYR A 207 7.62 52.29 -9.94
C TYR A 207 8.45 52.75 -11.15
N GLY A 208 7.80 52.99 -12.29
CA GLY A 208 8.39 53.60 -13.49
C GLY A 208 9.17 52.64 -14.41
N SER A 209 9.42 51.39 -14.02
CA SER A 209 10.15 50.43 -14.85
C SER A 209 9.70 48.99 -14.65
N ASP A 210 9.74 48.21 -15.73
CA ASP A 210 9.54 46.75 -15.74
C ASP A 210 10.75 45.97 -15.19
N SER A 211 11.86 46.66 -14.95
CA SER A 211 13.09 46.12 -14.36
C SER A 211 13.19 46.45 -12.86
N ASP A 212 12.21 47.15 -12.28
CA ASP A 212 12.12 47.36 -10.84
C ASP A 212 11.59 46.09 -10.16
N PRO A 213 12.31 45.47 -9.20
CA PRO A 213 11.91 44.21 -8.59
C PRO A 213 10.61 44.29 -7.79
N ARG A 214 10.18 45.51 -7.42
CA ARG A 214 8.88 45.74 -6.77
C ARG A 214 7.70 45.60 -7.74
N ALA A 215 7.95 45.70 -9.04
CA ALA A 215 6.96 45.48 -10.09
C ALA A 215 6.83 43.99 -10.50
N PHE A 216 7.62 43.08 -9.94
CA PHE A 216 7.54 41.64 -10.22
C PHE A 216 6.65 40.92 -9.20
N ASN A 217 5.84 39.97 -9.66
CA ASN A 217 5.10 39.05 -8.81
C ASN A 217 5.91 37.75 -8.69
N PHE A 218 6.36 37.42 -7.48
CA PHE A 218 7.03 36.14 -7.19
C PHE A 218 5.97 35.09 -6.79
N ASP A 219 5.03 34.81 -7.68
CA ASP A 219 3.88 33.94 -7.44
C ASP A 219 3.87 32.66 -8.29
N GLY A 220 4.93 32.45 -9.08
CA GLY A 220 5.19 31.18 -9.74
C GLY A 220 5.43 30.03 -8.74
N GLU A 221 5.21 28.79 -9.17
CA GLU A 221 5.20 27.64 -8.27
C GLU A 221 6.53 27.42 -7.52
N PHE A 222 7.69 27.71 -8.13
CA PHE A 222 9.00 27.65 -7.43
C PHE A 222 9.14 28.77 -6.38
N CYS A 223 8.53 29.93 -6.61
CA CYS A 223 8.54 31.03 -5.65
C CYS A 223 7.64 30.73 -4.44
N VAL A 224 6.47 30.14 -4.70
CA VAL A 224 5.47 29.72 -3.72
C VAL A 224 5.98 28.59 -2.82
N ALA A 225 6.64 27.60 -3.42
CA ALA A 225 7.11 26.40 -2.74
C ALA A 225 8.43 26.60 -1.97
N ASN A 226 9.06 27.78 -2.10
CA ASN A 226 10.33 28.08 -1.45
C ASN A 226 10.32 27.76 0.05
N ARG A 227 11.39 27.11 0.50
CA ARG A 227 11.62 26.51 1.83
C ARG A 227 10.78 25.28 2.14
N GLY A 228 10.02 24.77 1.18
CA GLY A 228 9.17 23.59 1.34
C GLY A 228 9.28 22.62 0.17
N ILE A 229 8.16 22.37 -0.52
CA ILE A 229 8.08 21.31 -1.53
C ILE A 229 7.24 21.73 -2.74
N ILE A 230 7.70 21.39 -3.93
CA ILE A 230 6.94 21.48 -5.18
C ILE A 230 6.64 20.08 -5.72
N GLU A 231 5.37 19.82 -6.03
CA GLU A 231 4.92 18.62 -6.73
C GLU A 231 4.76 18.89 -8.24
N PHE A 232 5.41 18.09 -9.08
CA PHE A 232 5.15 18.06 -10.52
C PHE A 232 4.31 16.82 -10.88
N VAL A 233 3.05 17.07 -11.21
CA VAL A 233 2.09 16.04 -11.64
C VAL A 233 2.39 15.66 -13.09
N GLU A 234 2.69 14.39 -13.37
CA GLU A 234 3.05 13.93 -14.71
C GLU A 234 4.21 14.74 -15.34
N ILE A 235 5.28 14.95 -14.57
CA ILE A 235 6.45 15.80 -14.93
C ILE A 235 7.05 15.53 -16.31
N LEU A 236 6.89 14.33 -16.86
CA LEU A 236 7.42 13.98 -18.17
C LEU A 236 6.53 14.45 -19.35
N LYS A 237 5.32 14.93 -19.09
CA LYS A 237 4.47 15.59 -20.10
C LYS A 237 4.75 17.08 -20.25
N LEU A 238 5.74 17.61 -19.51
CA LEU A 238 6.12 19.01 -19.60
C LEU A 238 6.79 19.29 -20.95
N ASP A 239 6.51 20.47 -21.49
CA ASP A 239 7.27 21.02 -22.61
C ASP A 239 8.76 21.12 -22.24
N VAL A 240 9.64 20.90 -23.22
CA VAL A 240 11.09 21.03 -23.12
C VAL A 240 11.51 22.38 -22.53
N ALA A 241 10.76 23.46 -22.78
CA ALA A 241 11.03 24.77 -22.21
C ALA A 241 11.08 24.75 -20.66
N PHE A 242 10.14 24.05 -20.02
CA PHE A 242 10.08 23.94 -18.55
C PHE A 242 11.19 23.04 -17.98
N LEU A 243 11.73 22.13 -18.79
CA LEU A 243 12.85 21.28 -18.36
C LEU A 243 14.08 22.13 -18.05
N TYR A 244 14.35 23.22 -18.77
CA TYR A 244 15.49 24.09 -18.48
C TYR A 244 15.38 24.79 -17.12
N ASP A 245 14.18 25.23 -16.75
CA ASP A 245 13.94 25.81 -15.43
C ASP A 245 14.14 24.77 -14.32
N LEU A 246 13.66 23.53 -14.53
CA LEU A 246 13.90 22.38 -13.64
C LEU A 246 15.39 22.05 -13.50
N LEU A 247 16.15 22.10 -14.59
CA LEU A 247 17.59 21.86 -14.58
C LEU A 247 18.32 22.92 -13.75
N GLY A 248 17.97 24.21 -13.90
CA GLY A 248 18.50 25.29 -13.06
C GLY A 248 18.14 25.14 -11.59
N ALA A 249 16.86 24.86 -11.32
CA ALA A 249 16.33 24.67 -9.97
C ALA A 249 17.03 23.53 -9.22
N THR A 250 17.28 22.41 -9.90
CA THR A 250 17.90 21.23 -9.29
C THR A 250 19.42 21.38 -9.10
N GLN A 251 20.14 21.92 -10.10
CA GLN A 251 21.60 21.98 -10.03
C GLN A 251 22.12 23.15 -9.18
N GLU A 252 21.54 24.33 -9.40
CA GLU A 252 22.04 25.59 -8.85
C GLU A 252 21.21 26.06 -7.65
N HIS A 253 20.06 25.42 -7.38
CA HIS A 253 19.06 25.93 -6.44
C HIS A 253 18.65 27.36 -6.80
N ARG A 254 18.47 27.61 -8.10
CA ARG A 254 18.17 28.94 -8.65
C ARG A 254 17.16 28.86 -9.77
N ILE A 255 16.32 29.89 -9.83
CA ILE A 255 15.44 30.17 -10.96
C ILE A 255 15.84 31.49 -11.61
N LYS A 256 15.47 31.69 -12.87
CA LYS A 256 15.73 32.94 -13.61
C LYS A 256 14.41 33.64 -13.93
N PRO A 257 13.90 34.50 -13.04
CA PRO A 257 12.72 35.29 -13.35
C PRO A 257 13.00 36.22 -14.53
N LYS A 258 11.99 36.42 -15.39
CA LYS A 258 12.12 37.19 -16.63
C LYS A 258 12.58 38.62 -16.34
N LYS A 259 13.66 39.06 -17.00
CA LYS A 259 14.32 40.38 -16.82
C LYS A 259 15.02 40.62 -15.47
N PHE A 260 14.98 39.68 -14.53
CA PHE A 260 15.63 39.82 -13.22
C PHE A 260 16.88 38.94 -13.09
N ALA A 261 17.67 39.18 -12.05
CA ALA A 261 18.81 38.32 -11.69
C ALA A 261 18.33 36.91 -11.31
N GLN A 262 19.22 35.91 -11.43
CA GLN A 262 18.92 34.59 -10.87
C GLN A 262 18.60 34.73 -9.38
N THR A 263 17.59 34.00 -8.93
CA THR A 263 17.08 34.06 -7.56
C THR A 263 17.22 32.68 -6.92
N ASP A 264 17.80 32.63 -5.72
CA ASP A 264 17.98 31.37 -5.00
C ASP A 264 16.64 30.84 -4.44
N ILE A 265 16.43 29.53 -4.59
CA ILE A 265 15.32 28.76 -4.06
C ILE A 265 15.84 27.64 -3.17
N ASP A 266 15.07 27.22 -2.17
CA ASP A 266 15.42 26.15 -1.24
C ASP A 266 14.22 25.22 -1.09
N GLU A 267 14.12 24.16 -1.87
CA GLU A 267 12.93 23.32 -1.86
C GLU A 267 13.19 21.89 -2.32
N VAL A 268 12.27 21.00 -1.95
CA VAL A 268 12.21 19.64 -2.46
C VAL A 268 11.42 19.62 -3.76
N ILE A 269 12.01 19.07 -4.81
CA ILE A 269 11.34 18.89 -6.11
C ILE A 269 10.90 17.42 -6.23
N LEU A 270 9.60 17.18 -6.18
CA LEU A 270 8.99 15.85 -6.27
C LEU A 270 8.13 15.75 -7.53
N GLY A 271 8.57 14.96 -8.51
CA GLY A 271 7.78 14.64 -9.70
C GLY A 271 7.18 13.26 -9.62
N HIS A 272 6.06 13.03 -10.31
CA HIS A 272 5.59 11.68 -10.56
C HIS A 272 5.22 11.46 -12.03
N THR A 273 5.41 10.25 -12.54
CA THR A 273 5.07 9.89 -13.92
C THR A 273 4.60 8.44 -14.05
N ASN A 274 3.98 8.13 -15.18
CA ASN A 274 3.55 6.78 -15.51
C ASN A 274 4.57 6.07 -16.43
N GLU A 275 4.46 4.75 -16.56
CA GLU A 275 5.39 3.94 -17.35
C GLU A 275 5.36 4.28 -18.85
N ALA A 276 4.17 4.58 -19.40
CA ALA A 276 4.02 4.88 -20.82
C ALA A 276 4.75 6.16 -21.20
N GLU A 277 4.58 7.23 -20.42
CA GLU A 277 5.30 8.49 -20.63
C GLU A 277 6.79 8.34 -20.38
N TYR A 278 7.19 7.59 -19.35
CA TYR A 278 8.61 7.30 -19.11
C TYR A 278 9.25 6.62 -20.32
N LYS A 279 8.62 5.58 -20.87
CA LYS A 279 9.12 4.85 -22.06
C LYS A 279 9.22 5.72 -23.31
N LYS A 280 8.21 6.54 -23.60
CA LYS A 280 8.22 7.47 -24.76
C LYS A 280 9.46 8.37 -24.76
N LEU A 281 9.92 8.73 -23.56
CA LEU A 281 10.94 9.75 -23.34
C LEU A 281 12.33 9.16 -23.02
N LEU A 282 12.48 7.83 -23.05
CA LEU A 282 13.78 7.18 -22.82
C LEU A 282 14.78 7.42 -23.96
N GLY A 283 14.31 7.69 -25.18
CA GLY A 283 15.14 7.88 -26.38
C GLY A 283 15.45 9.34 -26.75
N ASN A 284 15.03 10.31 -25.92
CA ASN A 284 15.24 11.73 -26.19
C ASN A 284 16.52 12.24 -25.50
N GLU A 285 17.41 12.93 -26.22
CA GLU A 285 18.66 13.51 -25.67
C GLU A 285 18.38 14.55 -24.57
N PHE A 286 17.31 15.35 -24.69
CA PHE A 286 16.94 16.32 -23.65
C PHE A 286 16.59 15.64 -22.31
N MET A 287 16.09 14.40 -22.38
CA MET A 287 15.79 13.58 -21.21
C MET A 287 17.04 12.97 -20.58
N GLU A 288 18.17 12.93 -21.27
CA GLU A 288 19.44 12.47 -20.69
C GLU A 288 19.89 13.41 -19.56
N ALA A 289 19.85 14.72 -19.80
CA ALA A 289 20.19 15.74 -18.80
C ALA A 289 19.28 15.67 -17.56
N LEU A 290 17.97 15.47 -17.77
CA LEU A 290 17.02 15.32 -16.66
C LEU A 290 17.24 13.99 -15.92
N ARG A 291 17.56 12.90 -16.63
CA ARG A 291 17.77 11.57 -16.05
C ARG A 291 18.93 11.57 -15.07
N ASP A 292 20.05 12.22 -15.40
CA ASP A 292 21.20 12.30 -14.50
C ASP A 292 20.90 13.10 -13.22
N ARG A 293 19.99 14.07 -13.35
CA ARG A 293 19.49 14.92 -12.25
C ARG A 293 18.26 14.37 -11.55
N THR A 294 17.87 13.13 -11.83
CA THR A 294 16.67 12.51 -11.28
C THR A 294 16.99 11.27 -10.46
N ILE A 295 16.48 11.23 -9.23
CA ILE A 295 16.44 10.02 -8.41
C ILE A 295 15.11 9.32 -8.67
N LYS A 296 15.14 8.31 -9.53
CA LYS A 296 13.97 7.50 -9.84
C LYS A 296 13.67 6.51 -8.70
N ILE A 297 12.44 6.54 -8.21
CA ILE A 297 11.91 5.56 -7.26
C ILE A 297 10.71 4.85 -7.90
N ASP A 298 10.89 3.57 -8.19
CA ASP A 298 9.81 2.74 -8.73
C ASP A 298 8.77 2.43 -7.63
N ILE A 299 7.51 2.76 -7.92
CA ILE A 299 6.34 2.50 -7.10
C ILE A 299 5.44 1.51 -7.85
N PRO A 300 5.64 0.19 -7.67
CA PRO A 300 4.84 -0.84 -8.31
C PRO A 300 3.46 -0.98 -7.64
N TYR A 301 2.57 -1.75 -8.25
CA TYR A 301 1.40 -2.29 -7.57
C TYR A 301 1.80 -3.28 -6.47
N ILE A 302 0.87 -3.52 -5.54
CA ILE A 302 1.07 -4.46 -4.44
C ILE A 302 1.08 -5.90 -4.98
N THR A 303 1.96 -6.71 -4.38
CA THR A 303 2.17 -8.14 -4.70
C THR A 303 1.94 -9.07 -3.50
N LYS A 304 1.33 -8.55 -2.43
CA LYS A 304 0.91 -9.30 -1.23
C LYS A 304 -0.61 -9.29 -1.14
N LEU A 305 -1.20 -10.47 -0.98
CA LEU A 305 -2.65 -10.65 -0.98
C LEU A 305 -3.30 -9.89 0.17
N THR A 306 -2.78 -10.06 1.38
CA THR A 306 -3.26 -9.38 2.59
C THR A 306 -3.29 -7.86 2.43
N GLU A 307 -2.23 -7.26 1.89
CA GLU A 307 -2.12 -5.81 1.72
C GLU A 307 -3.03 -5.28 0.60
N GLU A 308 -3.21 -6.03 -0.50
CA GLU A 308 -4.14 -5.65 -1.57
C GLU A 308 -5.59 -5.75 -1.11
N THR A 309 -5.95 -6.80 -0.37
CA THR A 309 -7.30 -6.96 0.21
C THR A 309 -7.63 -5.79 1.14
N ARG A 310 -6.66 -5.28 1.92
CA ARG A 310 -6.83 -4.08 2.77
C ARG A 310 -7.15 -2.82 1.97
N ILE A 311 -6.64 -2.67 0.74
CA ILE A 311 -7.03 -1.56 -0.14
C ILE A 311 -8.54 -1.60 -0.39
N TYR A 312 -9.06 -2.76 -0.78
CA TYR A 312 -10.49 -2.89 -1.11
C TYR A 312 -11.37 -2.83 0.13
N GLN A 313 -10.93 -3.38 1.26
CA GLN A 313 -11.66 -3.28 2.53
C GLN A 313 -11.84 -1.83 3.00
N LYS A 314 -10.89 -0.94 2.69
CA LYS A 314 -11.01 0.48 3.01
C LYS A 314 -12.19 1.15 2.32
N ASP A 315 -12.45 0.77 1.06
CA ASP A 315 -13.48 1.41 0.23
C ASP A 315 -14.82 0.66 0.30
N PHE A 316 -14.78 -0.66 0.49
CA PHE A 316 -15.93 -1.57 0.45
C PHE A 316 -16.21 -2.28 1.79
N GLY A 317 -15.61 -1.82 2.88
CA GLY A 317 -15.86 -2.36 4.22
C GLY A 317 -17.26 -2.00 4.75
N LEU A 318 -17.64 -2.62 5.87
CA LEU A 318 -18.96 -2.45 6.52
C LEU A 318 -19.33 -0.99 6.84
N GLU A 319 -18.33 -0.14 7.09
CA GLU A 319 -18.57 1.30 7.37
C GLU A 319 -18.96 2.09 6.11
N ARG A 320 -18.57 1.62 4.92
CA ARG A 320 -18.76 2.32 3.64
C ARG A 320 -19.95 1.78 2.86
N VAL A 321 -20.11 0.47 2.83
CA VAL A 321 -21.20 -0.20 2.10
C VAL A 321 -22.35 -0.42 3.08
N GLN A 322 -23.35 0.46 3.02
CA GLN A 322 -24.53 0.37 3.87
C GLN A 322 -25.63 -0.44 3.20
N GLY A 323 -26.21 -1.39 3.93
CA GLY A 323 -27.38 -2.16 3.49
C GLY A 323 -27.09 -3.34 2.56
N ILE A 324 -25.83 -3.58 2.18
CA ILE A 324 -25.41 -4.74 1.38
C ILE A 324 -24.32 -5.48 2.14
N HIS A 325 -24.53 -6.76 2.40
CA HIS A 325 -23.52 -7.62 3.01
C HIS A 325 -22.47 -8.03 1.98
N VAL A 326 -21.19 -7.77 2.24
CA VAL A 326 -20.09 -8.29 1.41
C VAL A 326 -19.71 -9.66 1.96
N ALA A 327 -20.06 -10.73 1.24
CA ALA A 327 -19.78 -12.09 1.69
C ALA A 327 -18.26 -12.31 1.88
N PRO A 328 -17.85 -13.17 2.83
CA PRO A 328 -16.46 -13.56 3.02
C PRO A 328 -15.75 -13.93 1.72
N HIS A 329 -14.45 -13.65 1.67
CA HIS A 329 -13.56 -13.84 0.51
C HIS A 329 -13.90 -13.03 -0.76
N THR A 330 -15.00 -12.28 -0.83
CA THR A 330 -15.37 -11.49 -2.03
C THR A 330 -14.27 -10.52 -2.46
N LEU A 331 -13.73 -9.74 -1.52
CA LEU A 331 -12.63 -8.81 -1.80
C LEU A 331 -11.30 -9.54 -2.01
N GLU A 332 -11.12 -10.69 -1.33
CA GLU A 332 -9.90 -11.49 -1.41
C GLU A 332 -9.75 -12.14 -2.78
N VAL A 333 -10.81 -12.70 -3.38
CA VAL A 333 -10.72 -13.28 -4.73
C VAL A 333 -10.41 -12.22 -5.79
N ALA A 334 -10.96 -11.01 -5.64
CA ALA A 334 -10.68 -9.90 -6.52
C ALA A 334 -9.21 -9.44 -6.41
N ALA A 335 -8.70 -9.35 -5.18
CA ALA A 335 -7.29 -9.07 -4.90
C ALA A 335 -6.37 -10.16 -5.42
N MET A 336 -6.74 -11.42 -5.24
CA MET A 336 -5.97 -12.58 -5.70
C MET A 336 -5.81 -12.54 -7.21
N TRP A 337 -6.93 -12.37 -7.94
CA TRP A 337 -6.88 -12.25 -9.39
C TRP A 337 -6.02 -11.07 -9.84
N ALA A 338 -6.23 -9.89 -9.26
CA ALA A 338 -5.45 -8.71 -9.57
C ALA A 338 -3.94 -8.94 -9.39
N ILE A 339 -3.51 -9.56 -8.29
CA ILE A 339 -2.09 -9.85 -8.07
C ILE A 339 -1.56 -10.90 -9.03
N LEU A 340 -2.33 -11.95 -9.36
CA LEU A 340 -1.88 -12.95 -10.34
C LEU A 340 -1.59 -12.34 -11.71
N THR A 341 -2.29 -11.27 -12.11
CA THR A 341 -1.98 -10.51 -13.33
C THR A 341 -0.72 -9.64 -13.23
N ARG A 342 -0.22 -9.39 -12.00
CA ARG A 342 0.93 -8.52 -11.70
C ARG A 342 2.23 -9.29 -11.44
N LEU A 343 2.11 -10.59 -11.18
CA LEU A 343 3.23 -11.48 -10.90
C LEU A 343 3.78 -12.06 -12.20
N ASP A 344 5.10 -12.02 -12.33
CA ASP A 344 5.80 -12.68 -13.44
C ASP A 344 5.77 -14.20 -13.24
N ASP A 345 5.74 -14.95 -14.36
CA ASP A 345 5.88 -16.40 -14.33
C ASP A 345 7.18 -16.83 -13.63
N PRO A 346 7.12 -17.72 -12.63
CA PRO A 346 8.30 -18.24 -11.98
C PRO A 346 9.10 -19.13 -12.95
N LYS A 347 10.28 -18.65 -13.37
CA LYS A 347 11.17 -19.37 -14.29
C LYS A 347 11.89 -20.57 -13.66
N LYS A 348 11.97 -20.60 -12.33
CA LYS A 348 12.70 -21.60 -11.54
C LYS A 348 11.78 -22.27 -10.53
N HIS A 349 12.24 -23.38 -9.97
CA HIS A 349 11.61 -24.12 -8.86
C HIS A 349 10.27 -24.81 -9.16
N LYS A 350 9.78 -24.83 -10.42
CA LYS A 350 8.49 -25.46 -10.78
C LYS A 350 7.32 -24.96 -9.91
N LEU A 351 7.30 -23.66 -9.63
CA LEU A 351 6.22 -23.02 -8.89
C LEU A 351 5.08 -22.62 -9.83
N THR A 352 3.84 -22.60 -9.33
CA THR A 352 2.76 -21.86 -9.99
C THR A 352 2.73 -20.41 -9.53
N ARG A 353 2.09 -19.51 -10.29
CA ARG A 353 1.89 -18.10 -9.85
C ARG A 353 1.12 -18.01 -8.53
N LEU A 354 0.14 -18.89 -8.32
CA LEU A 354 -0.62 -18.97 -7.06
C LEU A 354 0.27 -19.38 -5.87
N GLN A 355 1.16 -20.35 -6.06
CA GLN A 355 2.13 -20.71 -5.01
C GLN A 355 3.09 -19.56 -4.72
N LYS A 356 3.55 -18.85 -5.75
CA LYS A 356 4.39 -17.64 -5.61
C LYS A 356 3.67 -16.55 -4.82
N LEU A 357 2.40 -16.27 -5.13
CA LEU A 357 1.53 -15.36 -4.37
C LEU A 357 1.49 -15.74 -2.89
N LYS A 358 1.19 -17.02 -2.58
CA LYS A 358 1.14 -17.53 -1.20
C LYS A 358 2.46 -17.32 -0.46
N LEU A 359 3.60 -17.61 -1.09
CA LEU A 359 4.93 -17.36 -0.53
C LEU A 359 5.19 -15.87 -0.27
N TYR A 360 4.77 -15.00 -1.19
CA TYR A 360 4.95 -13.55 -1.08
C TYR A 360 4.13 -12.94 0.05
N ASP A 361 2.97 -13.52 0.32
CA ASP A 361 2.07 -13.20 1.41
C ASP A 361 2.50 -13.80 2.76
N GLY A 362 3.59 -14.59 2.77
CA GLY A 362 4.19 -15.14 4.00
C GLY A 362 3.75 -16.56 4.35
N LYS A 363 2.94 -17.23 3.52
CA LYS A 363 2.62 -18.65 3.72
C LYS A 363 3.85 -19.51 3.45
N THR A 364 4.03 -20.56 4.24
CA THR A 364 5.09 -21.57 4.04
C THR A 364 4.63 -22.68 3.11
N LEU A 365 5.48 -23.05 2.15
CA LEU A 365 5.29 -24.23 1.30
C LEU A 365 6.44 -25.22 1.53
N ALA A 366 6.14 -26.52 1.50
CA ALA A 366 7.13 -27.57 1.68
C ALA A 366 8.25 -27.45 0.63
N GLY A 367 9.51 -27.49 1.07
CA GLY A 367 10.67 -27.36 0.19
C GLY A 367 11.09 -25.91 -0.13
N TYR A 368 10.42 -24.90 0.43
CA TYR A 368 10.76 -23.49 0.22
C TYR A 368 11.18 -22.79 1.50
N THR A 369 12.28 -22.05 1.42
CA THR A 369 12.83 -21.24 2.52
C THR A 369 12.63 -19.75 2.27
N GLN A 370 12.81 -18.94 3.32
CA GLN A 370 12.81 -17.48 3.18
C GLN A 370 13.88 -16.95 2.20
N ASP A 371 14.98 -17.67 2.02
CA ASP A 371 16.01 -17.26 1.08
C ASP A 371 15.59 -17.48 -0.37
N ASN A 372 14.84 -18.55 -0.67
CA ASN A 372 14.23 -18.75 -1.98
C ASN A 372 13.24 -17.62 -2.31
N ILE A 373 12.45 -17.15 -1.34
CA ILE A 373 11.51 -16.03 -1.55
C ILE A 373 12.26 -14.74 -1.91
N LYS A 374 13.41 -14.50 -1.28
CA LYS A 374 14.25 -13.31 -1.59
C LYS A 374 14.86 -13.41 -2.98
N GLU A 375 15.29 -14.60 -3.40
CA GLU A 375 15.79 -14.83 -4.75
C GLU A 375 14.70 -14.58 -5.79
N LEU A 376 13.49 -15.15 -5.58
CA LEU A 376 12.33 -14.91 -6.44
C LEU A 376 12.06 -13.41 -6.64
N ARG A 377 12.07 -12.61 -5.57
CA ARG A 377 11.85 -11.15 -5.64
C ARG A 377 13.00 -10.39 -6.33
N LYS A 378 14.24 -10.90 -6.26
CA LYS A 378 15.39 -10.28 -6.92
C LYS A 378 15.40 -10.54 -8.43
N GLU A 379 14.93 -11.72 -8.86
CA GLU A 379 14.88 -12.10 -10.27
C GLU A 379 13.78 -11.36 -11.05
N ALA A 380 12.78 -10.82 -10.35
CA ALA A 380 11.62 -10.18 -10.94
C ALA A 380 11.51 -8.70 -10.51
N PRO A 381 12.49 -7.84 -10.85
CA PRO A 381 12.55 -6.45 -10.39
C PRO A 381 11.42 -5.56 -10.92
N ARG A 382 10.69 -6.03 -11.95
CA ARG A 382 9.60 -5.33 -12.63
C ARG A 382 8.21 -5.80 -12.24
N GLU A 383 8.10 -6.75 -11.29
CA GLU A 383 6.79 -7.20 -10.80
C GLU A 383 5.95 -6.06 -10.24
N GLY A 384 4.65 -6.11 -10.52
CA GLY A 384 3.72 -5.04 -10.17
C GLY A 384 3.87 -3.76 -10.98
N MET A 385 4.79 -3.67 -11.95
CA MET A 385 4.84 -2.53 -12.87
C MET A 385 3.87 -2.67 -14.06
N GLN A 386 3.26 -3.84 -14.20
CA GLN A 386 2.24 -4.19 -15.21
C GLN A 386 1.12 -5.01 -14.53
N GLY A 387 0.08 -5.33 -15.29
CA GLY A 387 -1.11 -6.03 -14.79
C GLY A 387 -2.27 -5.10 -14.46
N ILE A 388 -3.33 -5.68 -13.89
CA ILE A 388 -4.58 -4.99 -13.60
C ILE A 388 -4.40 -3.98 -12.46
N SER A 389 -4.85 -2.74 -12.71
CA SER A 389 -4.82 -1.68 -11.71
C SER A 389 -5.82 -1.89 -10.57
N PRO A 390 -5.53 -1.46 -9.33
CA PRO A 390 -6.52 -1.47 -8.26
C PRO A 390 -7.80 -0.69 -8.59
N ARG A 391 -7.69 0.37 -9.41
CA ARG A 391 -8.84 1.17 -9.86
C ARG A 391 -9.82 0.37 -10.70
N TYR A 392 -9.31 -0.50 -11.56
CA TYR A 392 -10.16 -1.39 -12.36
C TYR A 392 -10.95 -2.33 -11.44
N ILE A 393 -10.30 -2.92 -10.44
CA ILE A 393 -10.98 -3.81 -9.48
C ILE A 393 -12.04 -3.06 -8.69
N GLN A 394 -11.73 -1.85 -8.20
CA GLN A 394 -12.69 -0.98 -7.51
C GLN A 394 -13.91 -0.65 -8.39
N ASP A 395 -13.70 -0.33 -9.67
CA ASP A 395 -14.78 -0.10 -10.64
C ASP A 395 -15.68 -1.33 -10.78
N LYS A 396 -15.08 -2.52 -10.93
CA LYS A 396 -15.85 -3.77 -11.06
C LYS A 396 -16.60 -4.17 -9.81
N ILE A 397 -16.03 -3.99 -8.63
CA ILE A 397 -16.76 -4.19 -7.37
C ILE A 397 -17.91 -3.17 -7.27
N SER A 398 -17.69 -1.91 -7.63
CA SER A 398 -18.74 -0.89 -7.62
C SER A 398 -19.88 -1.20 -8.59
N ASN A 399 -19.55 -1.67 -9.80
CA ASN A 399 -20.56 -2.10 -10.78
C ASN A 399 -21.35 -3.29 -10.26
N ALA A 400 -20.69 -4.26 -9.63
CA ALA A 400 -21.36 -5.41 -9.03
C ALA A 400 -22.31 -5.00 -7.89
N LEU A 401 -21.97 -3.99 -7.09
CA LEU A 401 -22.85 -3.45 -6.05
C LEU A 401 -24.06 -2.69 -6.60
N VAL A 402 -23.96 -2.11 -7.81
CA VAL A 402 -25.03 -1.30 -8.43
C VAL A 402 -25.90 -2.10 -9.40
N SER A 403 -25.34 -3.14 -10.04
CA SER A 403 -26.01 -3.92 -11.08
C SER A 403 -27.14 -4.81 -10.54
N GLU A 404 -27.12 -5.11 -9.24
CA GLU A 404 -28.18 -5.82 -8.51
C GLU A 404 -29.40 -4.94 -8.24
N LYS A 405 -29.90 -4.30 -9.30
CA LYS A 405 -31.08 -3.43 -9.30
C LYS A 405 -32.31 -4.18 -8.78
N GLY A 406 -32.56 -4.06 -7.48
CA GLY A 406 -33.90 -4.12 -6.90
C GLY A 406 -34.13 -5.07 -5.73
N GLY A 407 -33.12 -5.73 -5.15
CA GLY A 407 -33.37 -6.56 -3.96
C GLY A 407 -32.27 -7.48 -3.44
N ALA A 408 -31.05 -7.45 -4.00
CA ALA A 408 -29.98 -8.28 -3.44
C ALA A 408 -29.52 -7.71 -2.09
N THR A 409 -29.51 -8.55 -1.06
CA THR A 409 -29.08 -8.14 0.29
C THR A 409 -27.58 -8.32 0.49
N HIS A 410 -26.89 -8.95 -0.47
CA HIS A 410 -25.48 -9.29 -0.37
C HIS A 410 -24.80 -9.45 -1.73
N ILE A 411 -23.49 -9.22 -1.76
CA ILE A 411 -22.60 -9.51 -2.90
C ILE A 411 -21.71 -10.69 -2.54
N ASN A 412 -21.44 -11.57 -3.51
CA ASN A 412 -20.62 -12.77 -3.32
C ASN A 412 -19.43 -12.85 -4.32
N PRO A 413 -18.47 -13.75 -4.09
CA PRO A 413 -17.28 -13.89 -4.94
C PRO A 413 -17.58 -14.14 -6.42
N PHE A 414 -18.66 -14.86 -6.75
CA PHE A 414 -19.00 -15.18 -8.15
C PHE A 414 -19.51 -13.97 -8.92
N ILE A 415 -20.33 -13.13 -8.29
CA ILE A 415 -20.81 -11.89 -8.91
C ILE A 415 -19.62 -11.01 -9.29
N VAL A 416 -18.67 -10.82 -8.36
CA VAL A 416 -17.45 -10.04 -8.63
C VAL A 416 -16.59 -10.69 -9.71
N MET A 417 -16.34 -12.01 -9.65
CA MET A 417 -15.57 -12.69 -10.70
C MET A 417 -16.23 -12.57 -12.09
N ASN A 418 -17.56 -12.68 -12.18
CA ASN A 418 -18.27 -12.52 -13.45
C ASN A 418 -18.17 -11.09 -13.99
N GLU A 419 -18.23 -10.08 -13.12
CA GLU A 419 -18.06 -8.67 -13.50
C GLU A 419 -16.60 -8.36 -13.91
N LEU A 420 -15.62 -9.02 -13.29
CA LEU A 420 -14.21 -8.96 -13.71
C LEU A 420 -14.04 -9.58 -15.11
N ASP A 421 -14.59 -10.77 -15.37
CA ASP A 421 -14.50 -11.43 -16.69
C ASP A 421 -15.23 -10.65 -17.80
N SER A 422 -16.47 -10.21 -17.52
CA SER A 422 -17.26 -9.41 -18.47
C SER A 422 -16.53 -8.11 -18.83
N GLY A 423 -15.94 -7.47 -17.82
CA GLY A 423 -15.19 -6.24 -17.94
C GLY A 423 -13.87 -6.35 -18.71
N LEU A 424 -13.28 -7.55 -18.84
CA LEU A 424 -12.05 -7.74 -19.63
C LEU A 424 -12.29 -7.49 -21.11
N ARG A 425 -13.50 -7.81 -21.61
CA ARG A 425 -13.85 -7.65 -23.04
C ARG A 425 -13.79 -6.20 -23.50
N SER A 426 -14.14 -5.28 -22.61
CA SER A 426 -14.17 -3.83 -22.88
C SER A 426 -12.97 -3.08 -22.27
N HIS A 427 -11.93 -3.78 -21.79
CA HIS A 427 -10.80 -3.14 -21.12
C HIS A 427 -9.90 -2.43 -22.14
N SER A 428 -9.88 -1.10 -22.11
CA SER A 428 -9.19 -0.26 -23.11
C SER A 428 -7.66 -0.44 -23.13
N LEU A 429 -7.02 -0.73 -21.99
CA LEU A 429 -5.56 -0.91 -21.91
C LEU A 429 -5.07 -2.30 -22.27
N ILE A 430 -5.95 -3.31 -22.37
CA ILE A 430 -5.55 -4.68 -22.71
C ILE A 430 -5.95 -4.89 -24.16
N THR A 431 -5.02 -4.61 -25.07
CA THR A 431 -5.25 -4.71 -26.51
C THR A 431 -4.88 -6.07 -27.09
N ASN A 432 -4.10 -6.87 -26.36
CA ASN A 432 -3.66 -8.19 -26.78
C ASN A 432 -4.67 -9.27 -26.35
N GLU A 433 -5.18 -10.07 -27.30
CA GLU A 433 -6.08 -11.19 -26.98
C GLU A 433 -5.38 -12.30 -26.20
N ASP A 434 -4.10 -12.57 -26.45
CA ASP A 434 -3.35 -13.60 -25.69
C ASP A 434 -3.28 -13.22 -24.20
N GLU A 435 -3.08 -11.93 -23.90
CA GLU A 435 -3.06 -11.41 -22.52
C GLU A 435 -4.45 -11.48 -21.87
N ARG A 436 -5.52 -11.23 -22.65
CA ARG A 436 -6.90 -11.38 -22.16
C ARG A 436 -7.19 -12.83 -21.81
N ASP A 437 -6.82 -13.77 -22.67
CA ASP A 437 -7.04 -15.20 -22.44
C ASP A 437 -6.21 -15.72 -21.27
N GLU A 438 -4.97 -15.23 -21.11
CA GLU A 438 -4.17 -15.49 -19.92
C GLU A 438 -4.88 -15.00 -18.64
N TYR A 439 -5.39 -13.76 -18.63
CA TYR A 439 -6.10 -13.22 -17.46
C TYR A 439 -7.41 -13.95 -17.16
N ARG A 440 -8.12 -14.46 -18.17
CA ARG A 440 -9.28 -15.36 -17.98
C ARG A 440 -8.86 -16.68 -17.36
N ASN A 441 -7.76 -17.27 -17.82
CA ASN A 441 -7.23 -18.51 -17.23
C ASN A 441 -6.85 -18.32 -15.76
N LEU A 442 -6.25 -17.17 -15.41
CA LEU A 442 -5.96 -16.81 -14.01
C LEU A 442 -7.23 -16.68 -13.17
N LEU A 443 -8.34 -16.22 -13.75
CA LEU A 443 -9.62 -16.18 -13.05
C LEU A 443 -10.16 -17.59 -12.75
N SER A 444 -9.92 -18.56 -13.64
CA SER A 444 -10.21 -19.97 -13.36
C SER A 444 -9.39 -20.49 -12.18
N VAL A 445 -8.09 -20.16 -12.12
CA VAL A 445 -7.22 -20.53 -10.99
C VAL A 445 -7.73 -19.96 -9.67
N VAL A 446 -8.22 -18.71 -9.68
CA VAL A 446 -8.82 -18.08 -8.50
C VAL A 446 -10.12 -18.76 -8.10
N ARG A 447 -10.95 -19.17 -9.07
CA ARG A 447 -12.18 -19.91 -8.81
C ARG A 447 -11.90 -21.28 -8.17
N ASP A 448 -10.87 -21.97 -8.62
CA ASP A 448 -10.44 -23.26 -8.06
C ASP A 448 -9.90 -23.08 -6.63
N GLU A 449 -9.07 -22.06 -6.38
CA GLU A 449 -8.58 -21.75 -5.03
C GLU A 449 -9.74 -21.36 -4.10
N TYR A 450 -10.70 -20.56 -4.57
CA TYR A 450 -11.89 -20.23 -3.79
C TYR A 450 -12.71 -21.47 -3.46
N ALA A 451 -12.88 -22.39 -4.41
CA ALA A 451 -13.56 -23.67 -4.20
C ALA A 451 -12.89 -24.50 -3.09
N ASP A 452 -11.55 -24.55 -3.09
CA ASP A 452 -10.80 -25.22 -2.02
C ASP A 452 -10.97 -24.54 -0.67
N ILE A 453 -10.98 -23.20 -0.62
CA ILE A 453 -11.22 -22.43 0.61
C ILE A 453 -12.59 -22.80 1.20
N VAL A 454 -13.67 -22.60 0.45
CA VAL A 454 -15.03 -22.83 0.97
C VAL A 454 -15.32 -24.29 1.26
N LYS A 455 -14.71 -25.21 0.51
CA LYS A 455 -14.79 -26.64 0.80
C LYS A 455 -14.23 -26.95 2.18
N ASN A 456 -13.05 -26.42 2.50
CA ASN A 456 -12.43 -26.60 3.82
C ASN A 456 -13.27 -25.95 4.94
N GLU A 457 -13.87 -24.79 4.69
CA GLU A 457 -14.73 -24.12 5.68
C GLU A 457 -16.02 -24.89 5.97
N VAL A 458 -16.70 -25.37 4.91
CA VAL A 458 -17.90 -26.20 5.06
C VAL A 458 -17.57 -27.53 5.74
N GLN A 459 -16.44 -28.16 5.38
CA GLN A 459 -15.97 -29.37 6.05
C GLN A 459 -15.76 -29.15 7.56
N ARG A 460 -15.11 -28.04 7.94
CA ARG A 460 -14.93 -27.67 9.35
C ARG A 460 -16.24 -27.33 10.03
N ALA A 461 -17.14 -26.61 9.36
CA ALA A 461 -18.45 -26.27 9.90
C ALA A 461 -19.30 -27.53 10.17
N ILE A 462 -19.12 -28.59 9.39
CA ILE A 462 -19.74 -29.91 9.63
C ILE A 462 -19.05 -30.64 10.77
N SER A 463 -17.73 -30.80 10.70
CA SER A 463 -16.92 -31.55 11.68
C SER A 463 -16.76 -30.87 13.04
N ALA A 464 -17.25 -29.65 13.23
CA ALA A 464 -17.21 -28.90 14.50
C ALA A 464 -18.08 -29.49 15.63
N ASP A 465 -18.58 -30.72 15.50
CA ASP A 465 -19.04 -31.51 16.64
C ASP A 465 -17.82 -32.00 17.42
N GLU A 466 -17.33 -31.16 18.36
CA GLU A 466 -16.17 -31.46 19.19
C GLU A 466 -16.34 -32.78 19.96
N ASP A 467 -17.56 -33.13 20.35
CA ASP A 467 -17.83 -34.39 21.05
C ASP A 467 -17.65 -35.59 20.12
N ALA A 468 -18.03 -35.46 18.84
CA ALA A 468 -17.80 -36.50 17.85
C ALA A 468 -16.31 -36.67 17.50
N VAL A 469 -15.57 -35.56 17.36
CA VAL A 469 -14.11 -35.60 17.14
C VAL A 469 -13.41 -36.24 18.35
N SER A 470 -13.83 -35.91 19.57
CA SER A 470 -13.27 -36.48 20.80
C SER A 470 -13.52 -37.99 20.89
N ARG A 471 -14.74 -38.45 20.56
CA ARG A 471 -15.06 -39.90 20.48
C ARG A 471 -14.23 -40.63 19.43
N LEU A 472 -14.07 -40.05 18.23
CA LEU A 472 -13.24 -40.63 17.17
C LEU A 472 -11.76 -40.68 17.59
N CYS A 473 -11.27 -39.64 18.25
CA CYS A 473 -9.91 -39.58 18.77
C CYS A 473 -9.66 -40.64 19.85
N ALA A 474 -10.57 -40.78 20.81
CA ALA A 474 -10.48 -41.79 21.86
C ALA A 474 -10.40 -43.20 21.26
N ASN A 475 -11.29 -43.51 20.30
CA ASN A 475 -11.28 -44.80 19.61
C ASN A 475 -9.98 -45.02 18.82
N TYR A 476 -9.46 -43.99 18.14
CA TYR A 476 -8.18 -44.07 17.42
C TYR A 476 -7.00 -44.33 18.37
N ILE A 477 -6.95 -43.65 19.52
CA ILE A 477 -5.89 -43.82 20.51
C ILE A 477 -5.94 -45.20 21.16
N ASP A 478 -7.13 -45.71 21.49
CA ASP A 478 -7.29 -47.05 22.04
C ASP A 478 -6.76 -48.11 21.06
N ASN A 479 -7.04 -47.95 19.76
CA ASN A 479 -6.53 -48.84 18.72
C ASN A 479 -5.02 -48.69 18.50
N ILE A 480 -4.46 -47.47 18.54
CA ILE A 480 -3.01 -47.27 18.47
C ILE A 480 -2.32 -47.93 19.68
N LYS A 481 -2.86 -47.73 20.88
CA LYS A 481 -2.30 -48.33 22.10
C LYS A 481 -2.26 -49.84 21.98
N ALA A 482 -3.38 -50.46 21.60
CA ALA A 482 -3.45 -51.89 21.38
C ALA A 482 -2.48 -52.37 20.29
N TYR A 483 -2.34 -51.65 19.19
CA TYR A 483 -1.41 -51.98 18.11
C TYR A 483 0.06 -51.91 18.55
N THR A 484 0.44 -50.82 19.22
CA THR A 484 1.83 -50.58 19.64
C THR A 484 2.26 -51.45 20.81
N GLN A 485 1.36 -51.76 21.74
CA GLN A 485 1.63 -52.59 22.91
C GLN A 485 1.31 -54.09 22.70
N ARG A 486 0.79 -54.46 21.52
CA ARG A 486 0.27 -55.81 21.21
C ARG A 486 -0.80 -56.27 22.21
N GLU A 487 -1.60 -55.31 22.68
CA GLU A 487 -2.77 -55.54 23.54
C GLU A 487 -4.03 -55.68 22.68
N LYS A 488 -5.15 -56.02 23.33
CA LYS A 488 -6.47 -56.09 22.70
C LYS A 488 -7.32 -54.90 23.12
N VAL A 489 -8.16 -54.40 22.22
CA VAL A 489 -9.16 -53.37 22.51
C VAL A 489 -10.46 -54.04 22.91
N ARG A 490 -11.09 -53.57 23.99
CA ARG A 490 -12.40 -54.08 24.40
C ARG A 490 -13.49 -53.45 23.55
N ASN A 491 -14.18 -54.26 22.77
CA ASN A 491 -15.25 -53.79 21.91
C ASN A 491 -16.47 -53.34 22.77
N PRO A 492 -16.92 -52.08 22.67
CA PRO A 492 -18.03 -51.55 23.49
C PRO A 492 -19.37 -52.26 23.30
N TYR A 493 -19.59 -52.87 22.13
CA TYR A 493 -20.86 -53.47 21.75
C TYR A 493 -20.91 -54.97 22.06
N THR A 494 -19.79 -55.68 21.89
CA THR A 494 -19.71 -57.13 22.13
C THR A 494 -19.13 -57.48 23.50
N GLY A 495 -18.45 -56.51 24.15
CA GLY A 495 -17.77 -56.67 25.42
C GLY A 495 -16.51 -57.55 25.36
N ARG A 496 -16.14 -58.04 24.17
CA ARG A 496 -15.01 -58.95 23.93
C ARG A 496 -13.74 -58.19 23.60
N ASP A 497 -12.60 -58.80 23.92
CA ASP A 497 -11.28 -58.30 23.57
C ASP A 497 -10.94 -58.67 22.12
N GLU A 498 -10.84 -57.65 21.26
CA GLU A 498 -10.55 -57.76 19.84
C GLU A 498 -9.16 -57.21 19.52
N ALA A 499 -8.56 -57.65 18.41
CA ALA A 499 -7.31 -57.06 17.94
C ALA A 499 -7.55 -55.62 17.46
N ALA A 500 -6.51 -54.78 17.48
CA ALA A 500 -6.60 -53.40 17.01
C ALA A 500 -7.15 -53.32 15.58
N ASP A 501 -8.14 -52.44 15.37
CA ASP A 501 -8.74 -52.19 14.06
C ASP A 501 -7.79 -51.35 13.19
N GLU A 502 -6.93 -52.06 12.46
CA GLU A 502 -5.99 -51.42 11.57
C GLU A 502 -6.68 -50.70 10.39
N ARG A 503 -7.89 -51.15 10.00
CA ARG A 503 -8.68 -50.49 8.97
C ARG A 503 -9.14 -49.12 9.42
N LEU A 504 -9.67 -49.01 10.64
CA LEU A 504 -10.05 -47.72 11.24
C LEU A 504 -8.84 -46.78 11.31
N MET A 505 -7.72 -47.25 11.85
CA MET A 505 -6.51 -46.41 11.97
C MET A 505 -6.03 -45.92 10.61
N ARG A 506 -5.94 -46.80 9.60
CA ARG A 506 -5.56 -46.42 8.24
C ARG A 506 -6.52 -45.40 7.63
N SER A 507 -7.83 -45.55 7.85
CA SER A 507 -8.82 -44.61 7.33
C SER A 507 -8.68 -43.17 7.85
N ILE A 508 -8.03 -42.98 9.01
CA ILE A 508 -7.67 -41.67 9.57
C ILE A 508 -6.31 -41.21 9.05
N GLU A 509 -5.30 -42.08 9.10
CA GLU A 509 -3.92 -41.77 8.70
C GLU A 509 -3.79 -41.36 7.23
N GLU A 510 -4.59 -41.98 6.35
CA GLU A 510 -4.59 -41.67 4.91
C GLU A 510 -5.14 -40.27 4.60
N LYS A 511 -5.93 -39.67 5.50
CA LYS A 511 -6.47 -38.31 5.30
C LYS A 511 -5.40 -37.21 5.35
N ILE A 512 -4.24 -37.53 5.88
CA ILE A 512 -3.08 -36.63 5.95
C ILE A 512 -1.89 -37.22 5.17
N ASP A 513 -2.19 -38.03 4.15
CA ASP A 513 -1.25 -38.61 3.20
C ASP A 513 -0.13 -39.44 3.85
N ILE A 514 -0.41 -40.17 4.94
CA ILE A 514 0.56 -41.08 5.55
C ILE A 514 0.60 -42.38 4.73
N PRO A 515 1.70 -42.66 4.01
CA PRO A 515 1.83 -43.87 3.20
C PRO A 515 1.95 -45.12 4.08
N GLU A 516 1.56 -46.27 3.53
CA GLU A 516 1.52 -47.56 4.24
C GLU A 516 2.84 -47.91 4.93
N ASN A 517 3.97 -47.60 4.28
CA ASN A 517 5.31 -47.88 4.81
C ASN A 517 5.72 -46.98 6.00
N ARG A 518 4.95 -45.92 6.30
CA ARG A 518 5.19 -45.00 7.42
C ARG A 518 4.12 -45.05 8.52
N LYS A 519 3.16 -45.96 8.42
CA LYS A 519 2.09 -46.09 9.43
C LYS A 519 2.66 -46.34 10.84
N ASP A 520 3.66 -47.22 10.95
CA ASP A 520 4.24 -47.61 12.23
C ASP A 520 4.99 -46.45 12.90
N ASP A 521 5.72 -45.66 12.11
CA ASP A 521 6.43 -44.48 12.58
C ASP A 521 5.44 -43.45 13.13
N PHE A 522 4.37 -43.18 12.38
CA PHE A 522 3.37 -42.19 12.77
C PHE A 522 2.62 -42.62 14.05
N ARG A 523 2.21 -43.88 14.16
CA ARG A 523 1.57 -44.42 15.37
C ARG A 523 2.47 -44.31 16.60
N ARG A 524 3.76 -44.61 16.46
CA ARG A 524 4.76 -44.45 17.53
C ARG A 524 4.98 -42.99 17.90
N GLU A 525 5.02 -42.09 16.91
CA GLU A 525 5.15 -40.64 17.12
C GLU A 525 4.00 -40.11 18.00
N ILE A 526 2.75 -40.51 17.71
CA ILE A 526 1.57 -40.14 18.51
C ILE A 526 1.67 -40.71 19.93
N MET A 527 2.03 -41.98 20.11
CA MET A 527 2.19 -42.57 21.45
C MET A 527 3.31 -41.89 22.26
N ASN A 528 4.43 -41.58 21.62
CA ASN A 528 5.53 -40.87 22.27
C ASN A 528 5.12 -39.45 22.67
N TYR A 529 4.34 -38.77 21.83
CA TYR A 529 3.79 -37.45 22.13
C TYR A 529 2.85 -37.48 23.34
N ILE A 530 1.93 -38.45 23.40
CA ILE A 530 1.05 -38.68 24.55
C ILE A 530 1.87 -38.99 25.81
N GLY A 531 2.89 -39.86 25.70
CA GLY A 531 3.76 -40.22 26.80
C GLY A 531 4.56 -39.04 27.35
N ALA A 532 5.11 -38.19 26.48
CA ALA A 532 5.82 -36.98 26.87
C ALA A 532 4.92 -36.01 27.66
N LEU A 533 3.68 -35.79 27.18
CA LEU A 533 2.70 -34.96 27.90
C LEU A 533 2.35 -35.52 29.27
N ALA A 534 2.19 -36.84 29.39
CA ALA A 534 1.91 -37.49 30.66
C ALA A 534 3.07 -37.36 31.67
N ILE A 535 4.33 -37.44 31.22
CA ILE A 535 5.52 -37.21 32.06
C ILE A 535 5.57 -35.77 32.58
N GLU A 536 5.12 -34.80 31.77
CA GLU A 536 5.01 -33.39 32.15
C GLU A 536 3.76 -33.09 33.02
N GLY A 537 2.96 -34.10 33.37
CA GLY A 537 1.72 -33.94 34.15
C GLY A 537 0.58 -33.26 33.39
N LYS A 538 0.66 -33.21 32.05
CA LYS A 538 -0.37 -32.63 31.18
C LYS A 538 -1.31 -33.70 30.64
N ILE A 539 -2.58 -33.33 30.48
CA ILE A 539 -3.59 -34.18 29.85
C ILE A 539 -3.44 -34.04 28.33
N PHE A 540 -3.52 -35.17 27.62
CA PHE A 540 -3.54 -35.15 26.17
C PHE A 540 -4.83 -34.53 25.64
N ASP A 541 -4.69 -33.58 24.72
CA ASP A 541 -5.80 -33.00 23.96
C ASP A 541 -5.44 -33.12 22.47
N PHE A 542 -6.35 -33.65 21.65
CA PHE A 542 -6.11 -33.83 20.22
C PHE A 542 -5.79 -32.50 19.51
N ARG A 543 -6.26 -31.37 20.05
CA ARG A 543 -6.00 -30.01 19.54
C ARG A 543 -4.53 -29.59 19.65
N THR A 544 -3.76 -30.21 20.53
CA THR A 544 -2.33 -29.86 20.70
C THR A 544 -1.44 -30.48 19.61
N ASN A 545 -1.97 -31.43 18.81
CA ASN A 545 -1.29 -32.00 17.66
C ASN A 545 -2.04 -31.67 16.36
N GLU A 546 -1.50 -30.71 15.61
CA GLU A 546 -2.14 -30.16 14.41
C GLU A 546 -2.37 -31.20 13.30
N ARG A 547 -1.46 -32.19 13.15
CA ARG A 547 -1.59 -33.25 12.13
C ARG A 547 -2.71 -34.22 12.50
N LEU A 548 -2.74 -34.67 13.75
CA LEU A 548 -3.77 -35.58 14.26
C LEU A 548 -5.15 -34.91 14.24
N HIS A 549 -5.23 -33.67 14.69
CA HIS A 549 -6.48 -32.92 14.68
C HIS A 549 -7.07 -32.83 13.28
N LYS A 550 -6.25 -32.47 12.28
CA LYS A 550 -6.67 -32.40 10.87
C LYS A 550 -7.11 -33.75 10.31
N ALA A 551 -6.40 -34.83 10.65
CA ALA A 551 -6.77 -36.18 10.20
C ALA A 551 -8.15 -36.61 10.72
N LEU A 552 -8.43 -36.33 11.99
CA LEU A 552 -9.71 -36.62 12.64
C LEU A 552 -10.86 -35.79 12.05
N GLU A 553 -10.65 -34.49 11.80
CA GLU A 553 -11.67 -33.65 11.15
C GLU A 553 -12.05 -34.15 9.76
N LEU A 554 -11.05 -34.54 8.96
CA LEU A 554 -11.25 -35.06 7.60
C LEU A 554 -11.95 -36.43 7.60
N LYS A 555 -11.62 -37.30 8.57
CA LYS A 555 -12.29 -38.58 8.71
C LYS A 555 -13.74 -38.42 9.17
N LEU A 556 -13.98 -37.60 10.19
CA LEU A 556 -15.33 -37.33 10.68
C LEU A 556 -16.21 -36.73 9.58
N PHE A 557 -15.65 -35.83 8.76
CA PHE A 557 -16.34 -35.29 7.59
C PHE A 557 -16.72 -36.39 6.60
N GLU A 558 -15.80 -37.29 6.25
CA GLU A 558 -16.08 -38.40 5.35
C GLU A 558 -17.22 -39.28 5.86
N ASP A 559 -17.24 -39.58 7.16
CA ASP A 559 -18.29 -40.41 7.76
C ASP A 559 -19.66 -39.70 7.80
N GLN A 560 -19.65 -38.36 7.89
CA GLN A 560 -20.88 -37.55 7.98
C GLN A 560 -21.39 -37.02 6.63
N LYS A 561 -20.56 -36.98 5.58
CA LYS A 561 -20.92 -36.36 4.28
C LYS A 561 -22.19 -36.97 3.68
N ASP A 562 -22.34 -38.29 3.82
CA ASP A 562 -23.47 -39.05 3.29
C ASP A 562 -24.70 -38.95 4.20
N THR A 563 -24.48 -38.77 5.50
CA THR A 563 -25.54 -38.61 6.51
C THR A 563 -26.23 -37.25 6.39
N ILE A 564 -25.46 -36.20 6.08
CA ILE A 564 -25.99 -34.85 5.81
C ILE A 564 -26.66 -34.81 4.43
N LYS A 565 -26.47 -35.86 3.59
CA LYS A 565 -26.92 -35.91 2.20
C LYS A 565 -26.71 -34.56 1.54
N LEU A 566 -25.45 -34.08 1.47
CA LEU A 566 -25.13 -32.81 0.82
C LEU A 566 -25.72 -32.71 -0.60
N THR A 567 -25.88 -33.83 -1.29
CA THR A 567 -26.57 -33.96 -2.59
C THR A 567 -28.07 -33.64 -2.55
N SER A 568 -28.74 -33.82 -1.42
CA SER A 568 -30.16 -33.49 -1.21
C SER A 568 -30.42 -32.01 -0.96
N ILE A 569 -29.39 -31.22 -0.62
CA ILE A 569 -29.51 -29.75 -0.45
C ILE A 569 -29.93 -29.06 -1.76
N VAL A 570 -29.61 -29.66 -2.91
CA VAL A 570 -30.01 -29.17 -4.24
C VAL A 570 -31.47 -29.52 -4.58
N SER A 571 -32.11 -30.41 -3.81
CA SER A 571 -33.50 -30.82 -4.01
C SER A 571 -34.47 -29.94 -3.20
N SER A 572 -35.61 -29.59 -3.78
CA SER A 572 -36.63 -28.73 -3.15
C SER A 572 -37.37 -29.38 -1.96
N VAL A 573 -37.10 -30.66 -1.67
CA VAL A 573 -37.78 -31.42 -0.62
C VAL A 573 -36.73 -32.00 0.32
N VAL A 574 -36.45 -31.26 1.39
CA VAL A 574 -35.57 -31.68 2.49
C VAL A 574 -36.45 -32.08 3.67
N ASP A 575 -36.15 -33.22 4.30
CA ASP A 575 -36.84 -33.63 5.52
C ASP A 575 -36.48 -32.71 6.70
N ARG A 576 -37.36 -32.63 7.71
CA ARG A 576 -37.19 -31.70 8.84
C ARG A 576 -35.89 -31.94 9.62
N GLU A 577 -35.45 -33.19 9.76
CA GLU A 577 -34.22 -33.52 10.50
C GLU A 577 -32.97 -33.06 9.73
N THR A 578 -32.95 -33.24 8.42
CA THR A 578 -31.88 -32.74 7.55
C THR A 578 -31.85 -31.21 7.52
N GLN A 579 -33.01 -30.54 7.50
CA GLN A 579 -33.08 -29.07 7.56
C GLN A 579 -32.49 -28.51 8.86
N GLU A 580 -32.81 -29.12 10.02
CA GLU A 580 -32.24 -28.72 11.31
C GLU A 580 -30.70 -28.84 11.31
N LYS A 581 -30.14 -29.89 10.69
CA LYS A 581 -28.68 -30.04 10.53
C LYS A 581 -28.07 -28.97 9.62
N ILE A 582 -28.74 -28.64 8.51
CA ILE A 582 -28.30 -27.56 7.60
C ILE A 582 -28.25 -26.22 8.34
N ASP A 583 -29.28 -25.91 9.13
CA ASP A 583 -29.38 -24.66 9.87
C ASP A 583 -28.27 -24.54 10.94
N VAL A 584 -27.88 -25.65 11.57
CA VAL A 584 -26.72 -25.69 12.48
C VAL A 584 -25.42 -25.36 11.73
N VAL A 585 -25.22 -25.92 10.54
CA VAL A 585 -24.02 -25.65 9.72
C VAL A 585 -24.01 -24.18 9.26
N LYS A 586 -25.15 -23.63 8.81
CA LYS A 586 -25.29 -22.21 8.48
C LYS A 586 -24.96 -21.31 9.67
N GLY A 587 -25.51 -21.62 10.85
CA GLY A 587 -25.21 -20.89 12.08
C GLY A 587 -23.71 -20.87 12.42
N ARG A 588 -23.00 -21.96 12.14
CA ARG A 588 -21.53 -22.03 12.29
C ARG A 588 -20.80 -21.21 11.22
N LEU A 589 -21.25 -21.24 9.97
CA LEU A 589 -20.69 -20.40 8.88
C LEU A 589 -20.83 -18.91 9.21
N ILE A 590 -22.01 -18.49 9.65
CA ILE A 590 -22.29 -17.11 10.07
C ILE A 590 -21.39 -16.70 11.24
N LYS A 591 -21.35 -17.53 12.30
CA LYS A 591 -20.62 -17.20 13.52
C LYS A 591 -19.09 -17.21 13.36
N ASN A 592 -18.55 -18.19 12.64
CA ASN A 592 -17.12 -18.43 12.60
C ASN A 592 -16.42 -17.76 11.40
N TYR A 593 -17.15 -17.53 10.30
CA TYR A 593 -16.59 -17.04 9.05
C TYR A 593 -17.21 -15.72 8.57
N GLY A 594 -18.30 -15.27 9.19
CA GLY A 594 -18.88 -13.95 8.93
C GLY A 594 -19.84 -13.88 7.75
N TYR A 595 -20.37 -15.03 7.30
CA TYR A 595 -21.47 -15.08 6.34
C TYR A 595 -22.77 -14.49 6.92
N ASN A 596 -23.73 -14.14 6.06
CA ASN A 596 -25.14 -13.95 6.42
C ASN A 596 -25.97 -15.17 5.97
N GLU A 597 -27.28 -15.19 6.26
CA GLU A 597 -28.16 -16.32 5.92
C GLU A 597 -28.18 -16.68 4.43
N GLU A 598 -28.26 -15.67 3.55
CA GLU A 598 -28.31 -15.89 2.11
C GLU A 598 -26.96 -16.40 1.58
N SER A 599 -25.86 -15.72 1.91
CA SER A 599 -24.52 -16.11 1.46
C SER A 599 -24.06 -17.46 2.04
N ALA A 600 -24.46 -17.81 3.26
CA ALA A 600 -24.22 -19.14 3.81
C ALA A 600 -24.97 -20.22 3.02
N THR A 601 -26.20 -19.92 2.58
CA THR A 601 -26.99 -20.82 1.72
C THR A 601 -26.32 -21.01 0.36
N ASP A 602 -25.87 -19.92 -0.26
CA ASP A 602 -25.19 -19.96 -1.57
C ASP A 602 -23.90 -20.79 -1.51
N VAL A 603 -23.10 -20.62 -0.45
CA VAL A 603 -21.86 -21.38 -0.27
C VAL A 603 -22.14 -22.86 -0.07
N LEU A 604 -23.13 -23.22 0.74
CA LEU A 604 -23.51 -24.62 0.94
C LEU A 604 -23.99 -25.28 -0.36
N ASN A 605 -24.83 -24.58 -1.13
CA ASN A 605 -25.29 -25.04 -2.44
C ASN A 605 -24.13 -25.25 -3.41
N PHE A 606 -23.20 -24.29 -3.45
CA PHE A 606 -22.01 -24.38 -4.28
C PHE A 606 -21.13 -25.56 -3.90
N VAL A 607 -20.81 -25.73 -2.61
CA VAL A 607 -19.99 -26.84 -2.12
C VAL A 607 -20.66 -28.19 -2.34
N ALA A 608 -21.97 -28.30 -2.11
CA ALA A 608 -22.75 -29.49 -2.44
C ALA A 608 -22.62 -29.87 -3.93
N SER A 609 -22.65 -28.89 -4.84
CA SER A 609 -22.48 -29.13 -6.27
C SER A 609 -21.08 -29.64 -6.64
N ILE A 610 -20.03 -29.21 -5.92
CA ILE A 610 -18.66 -29.70 -6.13
C ILE A 610 -18.57 -31.18 -5.74
N PHE A 611 -19.11 -31.54 -4.58
CA PHE A 611 -19.09 -32.93 -4.11
C PHE A 611 -19.89 -33.86 -5.02
N ALA A 612 -21.08 -33.43 -5.46
CA ALA A 612 -21.90 -34.20 -6.40
C ALA A 612 -21.17 -34.50 -7.73
N ARG A 613 -20.33 -33.57 -8.21
CA ARG A 613 -19.50 -33.76 -9.42
C ARG A 613 -18.27 -34.63 -9.18
N GLY A 614 -17.72 -34.60 -7.96
CA GLY A 614 -16.58 -35.41 -7.55
C GLY A 614 -16.92 -36.91 -7.51
N ASP A 615 -18.08 -37.25 -6.93
CA ASP A 615 -18.55 -38.64 -6.84
C ASP A 615 -18.93 -39.24 -8.22
N ALA A 616 -19.26 -38.41 -9.21
CA ALA A 616 -19.55 -38.87 -10.58
C ALA A 616 -18.30 -39.19 -11.42
N LYS A 617 -17.10 -38.84 -10.93
CA LYS A 617 -15.80 -39.14 -11.57
C LYS A 617 -14.99 -40.21 -10.84
N GLY A 618 -15.55 -40.82 -9.78
CA GLY A 618 -14.93 -41.88 -8.99
C GLY A 618 -15.23 -43.28 -9.51
#